data_AF-A0A377LYG3-F1
#
_entry.id   AF-A0A377LYG3-F1
#
_cell.length_a   1.000
_cell.length_b   1.000
_cell.length_c   1.000
_cell.angle_alpha   90.00
_cell.angle_beta   90.00
_cell.angle_gamma   90.00
#
_symmetry.space_group_name_H-M   'P 1'
#
loop_
_entity.id
_entity.type
_entity.pdbx_description
1 polymer ?
#
loop_
_entity_poly.entity_id
_entity_poly.type
_entity_poly.pdbx_seq_one_letter_code
_entity_poly.pdbx_strand_id
1 'polypeptide(L)'
;MACFWLPLEFWVIPLIAHVLIQIVQGGNGALQWSMITDANNYGEWKTQRRITGMNVAANIFVIKLGVAVGGAILGWVLAWFNYQSNSTVQSESAIQGVILLFTLIPSLFYLLTAFSIKFYKLTENVMNGVVSDLNKGEFANS
;
A
#
# COMPACT_ATOMS: atom_id res chain seq x y z
N MET A 1 14.21 10.06 -0.50
CA MET A 1 15.68 10.18 -0.44
C MET A 1 16.16 11.64 -0.55
N ALA A 2 15.52 12.51 -1.34
CA ALA A 2 15.89 13.94 -1.46
C ALA A 2 15.68 14.78 -0.17
N CYS A 3 14.75 14.41 0.72
CA CYS A 3 14.48 15.16 1.95
C CYS A 3 15.56 15.03 3.05
N PHE A 4 16.63 14.26 2.82
CA PHE A 4 17.74 14.13 3.78
C PHE A 4 18.73 15.31 3.70
N TRP A 5 18.73 16.05 2.58
CA TRP A 5 19.74 17.07 2.26
C TRP A 5 19.21 18.52 2.23
N LEU A 6 17.93 18.73 2.53
CA LEU A 6 17.29 20.05 2.46
C LEU A 6 17.30 20.74 3.84
N PRO A 7 17.88 21.94 4.00
CA PRO A 7 17.83 22.69 5.24
C PRO A 7 16.38 23.07 5.60
N LEU A 8 16.07 23.03 6.90
CA LEU A 8 14.74 23.24 7.50
C LEU A 8 14.08 24.59 7.14
N GLU A 9 14.84 25.54 6.59
CA GLU A 9 14.36 26.87 6.20
C GLU A 9 13.44 26.86 4.97
N PHE A 10 13.55 25.86 4.07
CA PHE A 10 12.75 25.78 2.84
C PHE A 10 11.57 24.80 2.94
N TRP A 11 10.79 24.81 4.02
CA TRP A 11 9.67 23.89 4.28
C TRP A 11 8.58 23.89 3.19
N VAL A 12 8.45 24.97 2.41
CA VAL A 12 7.45 25.10 1.34
C VAL A 12 7.71 24.15 0.16
N ILE A 13 8.98 23.93 -0.20
CA ILE A 13 9.37 23.06 -1.33
C ILE A 13 8.97 21.58 -1.09
N PRO A 14 9.35 20.93 0.03
CA PRO A 14 8.93 19.57 0.32
C PRO A 14 7.43 19.46 0.54
N LEU A 15 6.76 20.52 1.02
CA LEU A 15 5.30 20.54 1.15
C LEU A 15 4.61 20.51 -0.22
N ILE A 16 5.05 21.35 -1.17
CA ILE A 16 4.52 21.33 -2.55
C ILE A 16 4.80 19.97 -3.20
N ALA A 17 6.01 19.43 -3.06
CA ALA A 17 6.34 18.10 -3.57
C ALA A 17 5.45 17.01 -2.96
N HIS A 18 5.15 17.10 -1.66
CA HIS A 18 4.27 16.16 -0.99
C HIS A 18 2.83 16.24 -1.52
N VAL A 19 2.31 17.45 -1.75
CA VAL A 19 0.98 17.65 -2.37
C VAL A 19 0.92 17.02 -3.76
N LEU A 20 1.95 17.23 -4.60
CA LEU A 20 2.02 16.63 -5.93
C LEU A 20 2.04 15.10 -5.89
N ILE A 21 2.82 14.52 -4.96
CA ILE A 21 2.86 13.06 -4.75
C ILE A 21 1.49 12.53 -4.34
N GLN A 22 0.75 13.25 -3.48
CA GLN A 22 -0.57 12.82 -3.03
C GLN A 22 -1.61 12.79 -4.16
N ILE A 23 -1.49 13.68 -5.16
CA ILE A 23 -2.35 13.64 -6.35
C ILE A 23 -2.11 12.33 -7.13
N VAL A 24 -0.84 11.95 -7.32
CA VAL A 24 -0.49 10.68 -7.98
C VAL A 24 -0.99 9.48 -7.17
N GLN A 25 -0.85 9.52 -5.84
CA GLN A 25 -1.32 8.45 -4.97
C GLN A 25 -2.85 8.30 -4.94
N GLY A 26 -3.61 9.36 -5.20
CA GLY A 26 -5.07 9.31 -5.27
C GLY A 26 -5.59 8.29 -6.28
N GLY A 27 -4.92 8.16 -7.44
CA GLY A 27 -5.26 7.16 -8.46
C GLY A 27 -4.96 5.72 -8.05
N ASN A 28 -3.88 5.50 -7.30
CA ASN A 28 -3.48 4.16 -6.86
C ASN A 28 -4.54 3.49 -5.98
N GLY A 29 -5.23 4.27 -5.14
CA GLY A 29 -6.29 3.74 -4.28
C GLY A 29 -7.43 3.12 -5.08
N ALA A 30 -7.90 3.79 -6.13
CA ALA A 30 -8.96 3.28 -7.00
C ALA A 30 -8.53 2.00 -7.75
N LEU A 31 -7.30 1.99 -8.27
CA LEU A 31 -6.73 0.83 -8.96
C LEU A 31 -6.63 -0.38 -8.03
N GLN A 32 -6.20 -0.19 -6.78
CA GLN A 32 -6.08 -1.26 -5.81
C GLN A 32 -7.42 -1.97 -5.56
N TRP A 33 -8.50 -1.22 -5.38
CA TRP A 33 -9.84 -1.79 -5.18
C TRP A 33 -10.41 -2.45 -6.44
N SER A 34 -10.08 -1.91 -7.63
CA SER A 34 -10.42 -2.55 -8.91
C SER A 34 -9.75 -3.92 -9.02
N MET A 35 -8.44 -4.02 -8.76
CA MET A 35 -7.69 -5.27 -8.85
C MET A 35 -8.21 -6.36 -7.89
N ILE A 36 -8.68 -5.98 -6.70
CA ILE A 36 -9.31 -6.90 -5.75
C ILE A 36 -10.63 -7.44 -6.32
N THR A 37 -11.42 -6.57 -6.95
CA THR A 37 -12.68 -6.95 -7.60
C THR A 37 -12.42 -7.87 -8.79
N ASP A 38 -11.41 -7.56 -9.61
CA ASP A 38 -11.01 -8.38 -10.75
C ASP A 38 -10.56 -9.79 -10.33
N ALA A 39 -9.76 -9.87 -9.26
CA ALA A 39 -9.34 -11.15 -8.70
C ALA A 39 -10.53 -11.97 -8.15
N ASN A 40 -11.52 -11.31 -7.55
CA ASN A 40 -12.74 -11.98 -7.07
C ASN A 40 -13.58 -12.52 -8.23
N ASN A 41 -13.79 -11.72 -9.27
CA ASN A 41 -14.54 -12.13 -10.47
C ASN A 41 -13.83 -13.28 -11.19
N TYR A 42 -12.50 -13.21 -11.33
CA TYR A 42 -11.71 -14.29 -11.90
C TYR A 42 -11.80 -15.59 -11.10
N GLY A 43 -11.79 -15.48 -9.76
CA GLY A 43 -12.00 -16.62 -8.87
C GLY A 43 -13.38 -17.25 -9.03
N GLU A 44 -14.43 -16.43 -9.13
CA GLU A 44 -15.80 -16.89 -9.38
C GLU A 44 -15.92 -17.61 -10.73
N TRP A 45 -15.35 -17.03 -11.80
CA TRP A 45 -15.34 -17.62 -13.14
C TRP A 45 -14.63 -18.98 -13.20
N LYS A 46 -13.55 -19.16 -12.42
CA LYS A 46 -12.83 -20.45 -12.34
C LYS A 46 -13.48 -21.49 -11.44
N THR A 47 -14.07 -21.07 -10.33
CA THR A 47 -14.51 -21.99 -9.26
C THR A 47 -16.02 -22.18 -9.21
N GLN A 48 -16.79 -21.38 -9.97
CA GLN A 48 -18.26 -21.30 -9.94
C GLN A 48 -18.83 -20.98 -8.55
N ARG A 49 -18.00 -20.47 -7.62
CA ARG A 49 -18.38 -20.15 -6.24
C ARG A 49 -18.19 -18.68 -5.98
N ARG A 50 -19.29 -17.99 -5.68
CA ARG A 50 -19.27 -16.59 -5.29
C ARG A 50 -18.92 -16.43 -3.82
N ILE A 51 -17.64 -16.26 -3.52
CA ILE A 51 -17.10 -16.06 -2.17
C ILE A 51 -16.58 -14.63 -1.93
N THR A 52 -17.06 -13.66 -2.69
CA THR A 52 -16.62 -12.26 -2.68
C THR A 52 -16.58 -11.66 -1.27
N GLY A 53 -17.60 -11.93 -0.45
CA GLY A 53 -17.68 -11.41 0.92
C GLY A 53 -16.54 -11.91 1.82
N MET A 54 -16.16 -13.19 1.70
CA MET A 54 -15.06 -13.77 2.46
C MET A 54 -13.71 -13.20 2.02
N ASN A 55 -13.51 -13.04 0.72
CA ASN A 55 -12.27 -12.45 0.18
C ASN A 55 -12.11 -10.98 0.60
N VAL A 56 -13.18 -10.18 0.54
CA VAL A 56 -13.14 -8.78 0.98
C VAL A 56 -12.87 -8.70 2.49
N ALA A 57 -13.50 -9.54 3.30
CA ALA A 57 -13.24 -9.60 4.73
C ALA A 57 -11.78 -9.98 5.04
N ALA A 58 -11.22 -10.96 4.35
CA ALA A 58 -9.82 -11.36 4.48
C ALA A 58 -8.86 -10.21 4.09
N ASN A 59 -9.15 -9.49 3.00
CA ASN A 59 -8.36 -8.31 2.60
C ASN A 59 -8.35 -7.23 3.69
N ILE A 60 -9.52 -6.88 4.23
CA ILE A 60 -9.62 -5.87 5.30
C ILE A 60 -8.91 -6.33 6.58
N PHE A 61 -9.01 -7.62 6.92
CA PHE A 61 -8.28 -8.19 8.04
C PHE A 61 -6.76 -8.02 7.89
N VAL A 62 -6.22 -8.34 6.70
CA VAL A 62 -4.79 -8.17 6.41
C VAL A 62 -4.38 -6.69 6.47
N ILE A 63 -5.22 -5.76 6.00
CA ILE A 63 -4.97 -4.32 6.12
C ILE A 63 -4.86 -3.92 7.60
N LYS A 64 -5.81 -4.34 8.45
CA LYS A 64 -5.78 -4.05 9.88
C LYS A 64 -4.56 -4.65 10.57
N LEU A 65 -4.20 -5.88 10.22
CA LEU A 65 -2.98 -6.53 10.71
C LEU A 65 -1.74 -5.74 10.30
N GLY A 66 -1.65 -5.30 9.05
CA GLY A 66 -0.56 -4.46 8.55
C GLY A 66 -0.43 -3.14 9.31
N VAL A 67 -1.55 -2.48 9.62
CA VAL A 67 -1.57 -1.26 10.44
C VAL A 67 -1.06 -1.55 11.86
N ALA A 68 -1.50 -2.64 12.48
CA ALA A 68 -1.04 -3.03 13.82
C ALA A 68 0.47 -3.31 13.85
N VAL A 69 0.97 -4.08 12.88
CA VAL A 69 2.40 -4.40 12.75
C VAL A 69 3.21 -3.14 12.45
N GLY A 70 2.73 -2.27 11.56
CA GLY A 70 3.38 -0.99 11.25
C GLY A 70 3.48 -0.06 12.46
N GLY A 71 2.41 0.04 13.25
CA GLY A 71 2.41 0.78 14.51
C GLY A 71 3.40 0.21 15.54
N ALA A 72 3.49 -1.11 15.65
CA ALA A 72 4.46 -1.77 16.52
C ALA A 72 5.92 -1.48 16.09
N ILE A 73 6.23 -1.59 14.80
CA ILE A 73 7.55 -1.25 14.24
C ILE A 73 7.89 0.21 14.54
N LEU A 74 6.94 1.13 14.31
CA LEU A 74 7.12 2.54 14.63
C LEU A 74 7.47 2.76 16.11
N GLY A 75 6.72 2.11 17.01
CA GLY A 75 7.00 2.17 18.45
C GLY A 75 8.38 1.63 18.84
N TRP A 76 8.76 0.47 18.32
CA TRP A 76 10.06 -0.15 18.62
C TRP A 76 11.24 0.68 18.10
N VAL A 77 11.14 1.22 16.88
CA VAL A 77 12.19 2.06 16.32
C VAL A 77 12.33 3.35 17.12
N LEU A 78 11.22 4.02 17.46
CA LEU A 78 11.30 5.24 18.29
C LEU A 78 11.89 4.96 19.68
N ALA A 79 11.54 3.82 20.29
CA ALA A 79 12.12 3.40 21.56
C ALA A 79 13.62 3.13 21.45
N TRP A 80 14.06 2.43 20.39
CA TRP A 80 15.47 2.14 20.14
C TRP A 80 16.32 3.41 20.00
N PHE A 81 15.79 4.41 19.28
CA PHE A 81 16.48 5.68 19.07
C PHE A 81 16.33 6.67 20.23
N ASN A 82 15.76 6.24 21.37
CA ASN A 82 15.53 7.03 22.59
C ASN A 82 14.73 8.32 22.31
N TYR A 83 13.71 8.23 21.46
CA TYR A 83 12.83 9.36 21.16
C TYR A 83 12.09 9.83 22.44
N GLN A 84 12.22 11.13 22.77
CA GLN A 84 11.61 11.70 23.97
C GLN A 84 10.50 12.69 23.58
N SER A 85 9.24 12.28 23.58
CA SER A 85 8.11 13.16 23.20
C SER A 85 8.05 14.50 23.95
N ASN A 86 8.64 14.57 25.14
CA ASN A 86 8.55 15.70 26.05
C ASN A 86 9.75 16.67 25.96
N SER A 87 10.76 16.38 25.14
CA SER A 87 11.93 17.25 24.99
C SER A 87 11.73 18.26 23.86
N THR A 88 12.02 19.53 24.12
CA THR A 88 11.99 20.61 23.13
C THR A 88 13.06 20.45 22.04
N VAL A 89 14.14 19.72 22.33
CA VAL A 89 15.21 19.38 21.39
C VAL A 89 15.43 17.87 21.42
N GLN A 90 15.27 17.22 20.27
CA GLN A 90 15.56 15.79 20.12
C GLN A 90 17.06 15.58 19.87
N SER A 91 17.59 14.44 20.31
CA SER A 91 18.94 14.02 19.96
C SER A 91 19.06 13.74 18.46
N GLU A 92 20.26 13.89 17.91
CA GLU A 92 20.56 13.57 16.51
C GLU A 92 20.17 12.11 16.16
N SER A 93 20.33 11.18 17.12
CA SER A 93 19.91 9.79 16.97
C SER A 93 18.39 9.65 16.81
N ALA A 94 17.60 10.36 17.60
CA ALA A 94 16.14 10.33 17.53
C ALA A 94 15.64 10.89 16.19
N ILE A 95 16.27 11.96 15.69
CA ILE A 95 15.98 12.54 14.38
C ILE A 95 16.28 11.53 13.27
N GLN A 96 17.42 10.84 13.32
CA GLN A 96 17.75 9.77 12.35
C GLN A 96 16.70 8.64 12.37
N GLY A 97 16.26 8.22 13.56
CA GLY A 97 15.21 7.21 13.72
C GLY A 97 13.89 7.61 13.05
N VAL A 98 13.46 8.86 13.24
CA VAL A 98 12.26 9.41 12.58
C VAL A 98 12.45 9.43 11.05
N ILE A 99 13.60 9.91 10.56
CA ILE A 99 13.84 9.97 9.13
C ILE A 99 13.80 8.57 8.50
N LEU A 100 14.36 7.54 9.17
CA LEU A 100 14.30 6.15 8.70
C LEU A 100 12.86 5.63 8.58
N LEU A 101 12.00 5.95 9.56
CA LEU A 101 10.58 5.56 9.58
C LEU A 101 9.76 6.18 8.45
N PHE A 102 10.11 7.38 7.99
CA PHE A 102 9.42 8.05 6.88
C PHE A 102 10.06 7.82 5.51
N THR A 103 11.23 7.20 5.44
CA THR A 103 11.96 7.03 4.17
C THR A 103 12.22 5.57 3.85
N LEU A 104 13.11 4.90 4.58
CA LEU A 104 13.63 3.59 4.24
C LEU A 104 12.58 2.49 4.45
N ILE A 105 11.88 2.52 5.58
CA ILE A 105 10.90 1.49 5.93
C ILE A 105 9.74 1.47 4.93
N PRO A 106 9.03 2.58 4.65
CA PRO A 106 7.99 2.61 3.63
C PRO A 106 8.53 2.26 2.24
N SER A 107 9.72 2.75 1.87
CA SER A 107 10.32 2.46 0.56
C SER A 107 10.53 0.95 0.34
N LEU A 108 10.92 0.20 1.36
CA LEU A 108 11.11 -1.24 1.26
C LEU A 108 9.78 -1.96 0.98
N PHE A 109 8.70 -1.54 1.65
CA PHE A 109 7.37 -2.09 1.39
C PHE A 109 6.85 -1.75 -0.01
N TYR A 110 7.07 -0.53 -0.48
CA TYR A 110 6.72 -0.15 -1.86
C TYR A 110 7.49 -0.97 -2.91
N LEU A 111 8.78 -1.25 -2.68
CA LEU A 111 9.56 -2.14 -3.56
C LEU A 111 9.01 -3.56 -3.57
N LEU A 112 8.59 -4.07 -2.41
CA LEU A 112 7.96 -5.38 -2.31
C LEU A 112 6.65 -5.42 -3.10
N THR A 113 5.81 -4.38 -2.98
CA THR A 113 4.57 -4.26 -3.76
C THR A 113 4.85 -4.19 -5.27
N ALA A 114 5.83 -3.40 -5.69
CA ALA A 114 6.22 -3.30 -7.11
C ALA A 114 6.69 -4.66 -7.65
N PHE A 115 7.43 -5.42 -6.85
CA PHE A 115 7.84 -6.78 -7.19
C PHE A 115 6.64 -7.73 -7.30
N SER A 116 5.68 -7.67 -6.36
CA SER A 116 4.45 -8.49 -6.41
C SER A 116 3.59 -8.19 -7.64
N ILE A 117 3.44 -6.93 -8.03
CA ILE A 117 2.65 -6.52 -9.21
C ILE A 117 3.22 -7.12 -10.50
N LYS A 118 4.54 -7.35 -10.59
CA LYS A 118 5.16 -8.02 -11.76
C LYS A 118 4.58 -9.41 -12.03
N PHE A 119 4.06 -10.10 -11.01
CA PHE A 119 3.44 -11.42 -11.14
C PHE A 119 1.93 -11.34 -11.41
N TYR A 120 1.34 -10.15 -11.42
CA TYR A 120 -0.08 -9.95 -11.71
C TYR A 120 -0.35 -10.15 -13.21
N LYS A 121 -1.08 -11.21 -13.56
CA LYS A 121 -1.37 -11.62 -14.94
C LYS A 121 -2.76 -11.20 -15.43
N LEU A 122 -3.57 -10.58 -14.57
CA LEU A 122 -4.94 -10.16 -14.90
C LEU A 122 -4.85 -8.81 -15.63
N THR A 123 -4.77 -8.86 -16.96
CA THR A 123 -4.85 -7.69 -17.81
C THR A 123 -6.30 -7.38 -18.17
N GLU A 124 -6.57 -6.15 -18.57
CA GLU A 124 -7.90 -5.69 -18.97
C GLU A 124 -8.52 -6.57 -20.07
N ASN A 125 -7.71 -7.03 -21.03
CA ASN A 125 -8.15 -7.96 -22.07
C ASN A 125 -8.66 -9.30 -21.50
N VAL A 126 -7.99 -9.85 -20.48
CA VAL A 126 -8.41 -11.09 -19.82
C VAL A 126 -9.70 -10.82 -19.03
N MET A 127 -9.75 -9.71 -18.30
CA MET A 127 -10.91 -9.38 -17.47
C MET A 127 -12.17 -9.07 -18.28
N ASN A 128 -12.05 -8.44 -19.44
CA ASN A 128 -13.19 -8.19 -20.33
C ASN A 128 -13.84 -9.50 -20.82
N GLY A 129 -13.03 -10.52 -21.11
CA GLY A 129 -13.54 -11.86 -21.44
C GLY A 129 -14.25 -12.50 -20.26
N VAL A 130 -13.59 -12.54 -19.09
CA VAL A 130 -14.14 -13.11 -17.85
C VAL A 130 -15.48 -12.47 -17.47
N VAL A 131 -15.59 -11.14 -17.55
CA VAL A 131 -16.83 -10.42 -17.24
C VAL A 131 -17.92 -10.71 -18.27
N SER A 132 -17.57 -10.80 -19.56
CA SER A 132 -18.50 -11.21 -20.62
C SER A 132 -19.08 -12.60 -20.35
N ASP A 133 -18.22 -13.57 -20.02
CA ASP A 133 -18.62 -14.96 -19.78
C ASP A 133 -19.53 -15.05 -18.55
N LEU A 134 -19.15 -14.40 -17.44
CA LEU A 134 -19.97 -14.35 -16.23
C LEU A 134 -21.36 -13.73 -16.47
N ASN A 135 -21.46 -12.71 -17.32
CA ASN A 135 -22.74 -12.11 -17.68
C ASN A 135 -23.63 -13.05 -18.51
N LYS A 136 -23.04 -13.99 -19.25
CA LYS A 136 -23.75 -15.05 -19.99
C LYS A 136 -24.00 -16.30 -19.15
N GLY A 137 -23.47 -16.36 -17.93
CA GLY A 137 -23.49 -17.56 -17.09
C GLY A 137 -22.53 -18.65 -17.56
N GLU A 138 -21.55 -18.29 -18.38
CA GLU A 138 -20.48 -19.18 -18.84
C GLU A 138 -19.31 -19.12 -17.86
N PHE A 139 -18.66 -20.27 -17.65
CA PHE A 139 -17.55 -20.44 -16.72
C PHE A 139 -16.37 -21.08 -17.43
N ALA A 140 -15.18 -21.05 -16.83
CA ALA A 140 -13.94 -21.52 -17.47
C ALA A 140 -13.97 -22.96 -18.02
N ASN A 141 -14.89 -23.81 -17.54
CA ASN A 141 -15.07 -25.21 -17.96
C ASN A 141 -16.48 -25.52 -18.47
N SER A 142 -17.31 -24.50 -18.76
CA SER A 142 -18.67 -24.68 -19.25
C SER A 142 -18.74 -24.68 -20.77
#